data_AF-A0A354WZC2-F1
#
_entry.id   AF-A0A354WZC2-F1
#
_cell.length_a   1.000
_cell.length_b   1.000
_cell.length_c   1.000
_cell.angle_alpha   90.00
_cell.angle_beta   90.00
_cell.angle_gamma   90.00
#
_symmetry.space_group_name_H-M   'P 1'
#
loop_
_entity.id
_entity.type
_entity.pdbx_description
1 polymer ?
#
loop_
_entity_poly.entity_id
_entity_poly.type
_entity_poly.pdbx_seq_one_letter_code
_entity_poly.pdbx_strand_id
1 'polypeptide(L)'
;DRYAGDTEDQDNSQSVTGYHDYKMTVPRVEKEGYDVWMIPYNIRMIRYADVLLLYAEALNENGKASNALVYVNKIRERARNTNPVDPRRSKQAYIPPTTNNTLPDITATGQTELRQAIWHERRCELAMEGWRRDDLMRQKRFGETMRAYADKYNTTKGANFTDSRDYLLPIPQDEIDKSNNVLTQNEG
;
A
#
# COMPACT_ATOMS: atom_id res chain seq x y z
N ASP A 1 11.39 5.56 18.06
CA ASP A 1 10.69 4.37 18.62
C ASP A 1 11.71 3.39 19.18
N ARG A 2 11.34 2.46 20.06
CA ARG A 2 12.19 1.35 20.51
C ARG A 2 11.36 0.12 20.86
N TYR A 3 11.76 -1.05 20.38
CA TYR A 3 11.12 -2.31 20.76
C TYR A 3 11.52 -2.75 22.17
N ALA A 4 10.68 -3.52 22.84
CA ALA A 4 11.05 -4.13 24.11
C ALA A 4 12.20 -5.12 23.88
N GLY A 5 13.32 -4.95 24.59
CA GLY A 5 14.53 -5.77 24.43
C GLY A 5 15.61 -5.18 23.53
N ASP A 6 15.29 -4.18 22.69
CA ASP A 6 16.29 -3.44 21.91
C ASP A 6 17.05 -2.44 22.82
N THR A 7 18.36 -2.28 22.60
CA THR A 7 19.19 -1.28 23.32
C THR A 7 19.12 0.11 22.69
N GLU A 8 19.01 0.15 21.36
CA GLU A 8 19.03 1.39 20.57
C GLU A 8 17.62 1.88 20.24
N ASP A 9 17.44 3.20 20.26
CA ASP A 9 16.27 3.83 19.65
C ASP A 9 16.37 3.74 18.12
N GLN A 10 15.24 3.60 17.44
CA GLN A 10 15.16 3.75 16.00
C GLN A 10 15.47 5.19 15.59
N ASP A 11 16.48 5.31 14.74
CA ASP A 11 16.93 6.57 14.15
C ASP A 11 16.57 6.64 12.66
N ASN A 12 15.83 7.69 12.28
CA ASN A 12 15.42 7.94 10.90
C ASN A 12 16.28 9.03 10.23
N SER A 13 17.40 9.45 10.83
CA SER A 13 18.26 10.54 10.35
C SER A 13 18.79 10.31 8.93
N GLN A 14 18.94 9.05 8.51
CA GLN A 14 19.38 8.66 7.17
C GLN A 14 18.23 8.60 6.15
N SER A 15 16.97 8.69 6.57
CA SER A 15 15.82 8.74 5.66
C SER A 15 15.67 10.14 5.09
N VAL A 16 15.72 10.26 3.77
CA VAL A 16 15.46 11.52 3.05
C VAL A 16 14.07 12.09 3.38
N THR A 17 13.13 11.24 3.79
CA THR A 17 11.78 11.67 4.17
C THR A 17 11.62 11.88 5.68
N GLY A 18 12.58 11.45 6.50
CA GLY A 18 12.47 11.39 7.95
C GLY A 18 11.57 10.26 8.49
N TYR A 19 11.00 9.42 7.60
CA TYR A 19 10.13 8.30 7.96
C TYR A 19 10.72 6.96 7.51
N HIS A 20 10.40 5.90 8.26
CA HIS A 20 10.66 4.51 7.92
C HIS A 20 9.37 3.68 8.08
N ASP A 21 9.28 2.56 7.37
CA ASP A 21 8.11 1.71 7.43
C ASP A 21 8.12 0.84 8.70
N TYR A 22 7.02 0.92 9.45
CA TYR A 22 6.88 0.10 10.64
C TYR A 22 6.50 -1.35 10.31
N LYS A 23 5.63 -1.52 9.32
CA LYS A 23 4.88 -2.77 9.09
C LYS A 23 5.78 -3.96 8.72
N MET A 24 6.89 -3.72 8.04
CA MET A 24 7.84 -4.77 7.65
C MET A 24 9.10 -4.75 8.50
N THR A 25 9.24 -3.83 9.44
CA THR A 25 10.45 -3.76 10.28
C THR A 25 10.51 -4.94 11.26
N VAL A 26 11.60 -5.70 11.21
CA VAL A 26 11.94 -6.72 12.22
C VAL A 26 12.79 -6.08 13.32
N PRO A 27 12.35 -6.13 14.61
CA PRO A 27 13.10 -5.63 15.77
C PRO A 27 14.51 -6.21 15.86
N ARG A 28 15.46 -5.50 16.47
CA ARG A 28 16.84 -6.03 16.59
C ARG A 28 16.88 -7.29 17.47
N VAL A 29 16.09 -7.33 18.54
CA VAL A 29 15.96 -8.47 19.46
C VAL A 29 15.43 -9.74 18.79
N GLU A 30 14.70 -9.61 17.68
CA GLU A 30 14.15 -10.73 16.89
C GLU A 30 15.07 -11.16 15.73
N LYS A 31 16.17 -10.44 15.47
CA LYS A 31 17.10 -10.79 14.39
C LYS A 31 18.10 -11.84 14.85
N GLU A 32 18.15 -12.96 14.13
CA GLU A 32 19.21 -13.95 14.28
C GLU A 32 20.38 -13.58 13.36
N GLY A 33 21.52 -13.20 13.94
CA GLY A 33 22.70 -12.80 13.17
C GLY A 33 22.66 -11.36 12.62
N TYR A 34 23.52 -11.11 11.62
CA TYR A 34 23.66 -9.81 10.94
C TYR A 34 23.32 -9.89 9.45
N ASP A 35 23.09 -11.10 8.93
CA ASP A 35 22.83 -11.35 7.52
C ASP A 35 21.34 -11.10 7.21
N VAL A 36 21.06 -10.35 6.15
CA VAL A 36 19.71 -10.02 5.68
C VAL A 36 18.89 -11.27 5.28
N TRP A 37 19.55 -12.37 4.93
CA TRP A 37 18.95 -13.66 4.63
C TRP A 37 18.52 -14.44 5.88
N MET A 38 18.96 -14.03 7.06
CA MET A 38 18.62 -14.65 8.36
C MET A 38 17.56 -13.86 9.15
N ILE A 39 16.88 -12.91 8.49
CA ILE A 39 15.81 -12.11 9.10
C ILE A 39 14.45 -12.78 8.82
N PRO A 40 13.66 -13.14 9.85
CA PRO A 40 12.39 -13.86 9.69
C PRO A 40 11.24 -12.93 9.25
N TYR A 41 11.29 -12.43 8.01
CA TYR A 41 10.21 -11.61 7.46
C TYR A 41 8.92 -12.43 7.27
N ASN A 42 7.85 -12.03 7.93
CA ASN A 42 6.51 -12.54 7.65
C ASN A 42 5.86 -11.75 6.50
N ILE A 43 6.20 -12.13 5.27
CA ILE A 43 5.67 -11.51 4.04
C ILE A 43 4.23 -12.01 3.81
N ARG A 44 3.29 -11.08 3.86
CA ARG A 44 1.85 -11.37 3.71
C ARG A 44 1.48 -11.34 2.24
N MET A 45 1.48 -12.51 1.60
CA MET A 45 1.07 -12.63 0.19
C MET A 45 -0.43 -12.40 0.00
N ILE A 46 -1.26 -12.89 0.90
CA ILE A 46 -2.71 -12.66 0.92
C ILE A 46 -3.13 -12.51 2.38
N ARG A 47 -4.04 -11.58 2.67
CA ARG A 47 -4.68 -11.48 3.98
C ARG A 47 -6.13 -11.09 3.86
N TYR A 48 -6.90 -11.44 4.88
CA TYR A 48 -8.35 -11.31 4.87
C TYR A 48 -8.83 -9.89 4.54
N ALA A 49 -8.19 -8.84 5.06
CA ALA A 49 -8.61 -7.47 4.77
C ALA A 49 -8.48 -7.08 3.29
N ASP A 50 -7.46 -7.59 2.58
CA ASP A 50 -7.31 -7.34 1.15
C ASP A 50 -8.48 -7.95 0.38
N VAL A 51 -8.83 -9.20 0.69
CA VAL A 51 -9.99 -9.90 0.09
C VAL A 51 -11.29 -9.13 0.35
N LEU A 52 -11.50 -8.63 1.56
CA LEU A 52 -12.69 -7.83 1.89
C LEU A 52 -12.75 -6.53 1.09
N LEU A 53 -11.62 -5.84 0.92
CA LEU A 53 -11.56 -4.60 0.14
C LEU A 53 -11.69 -4.83 -1.36
N LEU A 54 -11.11 -5.91 -1.89
CA LEU A 54 -11.32 -6.34 -3.28
C LEU A 54 -12.79 -6.64 -3.54
N TYR A 55 -13.44 -7.34 -2.59
CA TYR A 55 -14.86 -7.65 -2.71
C TYR A 55 -15.75 -6.39 -2.60
N ALA A 56 -15.41 -5.46 -1.71
CA ALA A 56 -16.09 -4.17 -1.61
C ALA A 56 -16.00 -3.39 -2.94
N GLU A 57 -14.81 -3.35 -3.54
CA GLU A 57 -14.58 -2.71 -4.84
C GLU A 57 -15.45 -3.36 -5.92
N ALA A 58 -15.39 -4.69 -6.06
CA ALA A 58 -16.19 -5.42 -7.04
C ALA A 58 -17.71 -5.23 -6.85
N LEU A 59 -18.19 -5.15 -5.60
CA LEU A 59 -19.59 -4.87 -5.30
C LEU A 59 -19.99 -3.46 -5.74
N ASN A 60 -19.16 -2.45 -5.47
CA ASN A 60 -19.42 -1.08 -5.89
C ASN A 60 -19.48 -0.94 -7.42
N GLU A 61 -18.53 -1.55 -8.13
CA GLU A 61 -18.51 -1.54 -9.60
C GLU A 61 -19.72 -2.26 -10.21
N ASN A 62 -20.28 -3.24 -9.49
CA ASN A 62 -21.49 -3.97 -9.88
C ASN A 62 -22.80 -3.34 -9.36
N GLY A 63 -22.78 -2.08 -8.94
CA GLY A 63 -23.98 -1.34 -8.50
C GLY A 63 -24.55 -1.78 -7.16
N LYS A 64 -23.80 -2.55 -6.36
CA LYS A 64 -24.22 -3.08 -5.05
C LYS A 64 -23.60 -2.28 -3.90
N ALA A 65 -23.78 -0.95 -3.93
CA ALA A 65 -23.15 -0.03 -2.98
C ALA A 65 -23.43 -0.36 -1.51
N SER A 66 -24.68 -0.70 -1.16
CA SER A 66 -25.04 -1.08 0.22
C SER A 66 -24.26 -2.30 0.72
N ASN A 67 -23.98 -3.28 -0.14
CA ASN A 67 -23.18 -4.44 0.24
C ASN A 67 -21.69 -4.08 0.33
N ALA A 68 -21.19 -3.21 -0.55
CA ALA A 68 -19.80 -2.73 -0.50
C ALA A 68 -19.51 -2.01 0.82
N LEU A 69 -20.45 -1.17 1.30
CA LEU A 69 -20.35 -0.47 2.58
C LEU A 69 -20.12 -1.42 3.76
N VAL A 70 -20.79 -2.58 3.78
CA VAL A 70 -20.61 -3.59 4.84
C VAL A 70 -19.16 -4.03 4.95
N TYR A 71 -18.48 -4.26 3.82
CA TYR A 71 -17.12 -4.82 3.84
C TYR A 71 -16.03 -3.76 4.05
N VAL A 72 -16.17 -2.57 3.47
CA VAL A 72 -15.20 -1.48 3.73
C VAL A 72 -15.30 -1.01 5.18
N ASN A 73 -16.50 -0.92 5.76
CA ASN A 73 -16.68 -0.49 7.15
C ASN A 73 -16.21 -1.53 8.17
N LYS A 74 -16.23 -2.84 7.84
CA LYS A 74 -15.59 -3.87 8.68
C LYS A 74 -14.09 -3.61 8.89
N ILE A 75 -13.39 -3.12 7.86
CA ILE A 75 -11.97 -2.78 7.95
C ILE A 75 -11.76 -1.57 8.85
N ARG A 76 -12.56 -0.53 8.64
CA ARG A 76 -12.52 0.71 9.41
C ARG A 76 -12.85 0.47 10.87
N GLU A 77 -13.87 -0.31 11.17
CA GLU A 77 -14.23 -0.71 12.53
C GLU A 77 -13.10 -1.44 13.22
N ARG A 78 -12.49 -2.44 12.57
CA ARG A 78 -11.35 -3.16 13.14
C ARG A 78 -10.19 -2.22 13.42
N ALA A 79 -9.82 -1.35 12.47
CA ALA A 79 -8.72 -0.42 12.63
C ALA A 79 -8.98 0.57 13.78
N ARG A 80 -10.21 1.09 13.89
CA ARG A 80 -10.66 1.99 14.96
C ARG A 80 -10.61 1.34 16.34
N ASN A 81 -10.91 0.04 16.43
CA ASN A 81 -10.87 -0.72 17.68
C ASN A 81 -9.46 -1.27 18.02
N THR A 82 -8.44 -1.00 17.19
CA THR A 82 -7.07 -1.42 17.46
C THR A 82 -6.41 -0.46 18.46
N ASN A 83 -5.73 -1.00 19.47
CA ASN A 83 -5.01 -0.17 20.44
C ASN A 83 -3.93 0.66 19.70
N PRO A 84 -3.91 2.01 19.84
CA PRO A 84 -2.91 2.84 19.18
C PRO A 84 -1.48 2.66 19.75
N VAL A 85 -1.34 2.01 20.90
CA VAL A 85 -0.05 1.65 21.50
C VAL A 85 0.31 0.22 21.11
N ASP A 86 1.47 0.03 20.47
CA ASP A 86 1.96 -1.30 20.15
C ASP A 86 2.58 -1.98 21.39
N PRO A 87 2.06 -3.14 21.85
CA PRO A 87 2.54 -3.81 23.05
C PRO A 87 3.98 -4.34 22.94
N ARG A 88 4.54 -4.43 21.73
CA ARG A 88 5.93 -4.87 21.50
C ARG A 88 6.94 -3.74 21.70
N ARG A 89 6.49 -2.49 21.89
CA ARG A 89 7.37 -1.32 22.01
C ARG A 89 7.55 -0.90 23.47
N SER A 90 8.81 -0.65 23.84
CA SER A 90 9.14 0.01 25.11
C SER A 90 9.08 1.54 24.99
N LYS A 91 9.20 2.08 23.78
CA LYS A 91 9.08 3.51 23.48
C LYS A 91 8.40 3.70 22.13
N GLN A 92 7.26 4.39 22.11
CA GLN A 92 6.57 4.79 20.90
C GLN A 92 6.50 6.32 20.85
N ALA A 93 7.24 6.92 19.93
CA ALA A 93 7.41 8.37 19.79
C ALA A 93 6.14 9.05 19.28
N TYR A 94 5.34 8.35 18.46
CA TYR A 94 4.05 8.83 17.98
C TYR A 94 2.95 7.83 18.33
N ILE A 95 1.99 8.27 19.13
CA ILE A 95 0.73 7.56 19.40
C ILE A 95 -0.38 8.41 18.78
N PRO A 96 -1.11 7.89 17.78
CA PRO A 96 -2.17 8.66 17.14
C PRO A 96 -3.30 8.97 18.13
N PRO A 97 -3.87 10.18 18.12
CA PRO A 97 -5.00 10.50 18.98
C PRO A 97 -6.24 9.71 18.55
N THR A 98 -6.86 9.02 19.50
CA THR A 98 -8.11 8.28 19.30
C THR A 98 -9.25 8.96 20.03
N THR A 99 -10.33 9.22 19.31
CA THR A 99 -11.59 9.77 19.83
C THR A 99 -12.73 8.84 19.42
N ASN A 100 -13.93 9.05 19.97
CA ASN A 100 -15.13 8.31 19.56
C ASN A 100 -15.47 8.48 18.07
N ASN A 101 -14.95 9.52 17.42
CA ASN A 101 -15.16 9.80 16.00
C ASN A 101 -13.91 9.53 15.14
N THR A 102 -12.89 8.85 15.67
CA THR A 102 -11.72 8.47 14.88
C THR A 102 -12.15 7.43 13.84
N LEU A 103 -11.87 7.70 12.56
CA LEU A 103 -12.14 6.80 11.43
C LEU A 103 -13.62 6.35 11.37
N PRO A 104 -14.60 7.27 11.17
CA PRO A 104 -16.02 6.94 11.17
C PRO A 104 -16.39 6.06 9.96
N ASP A 105 -17.53 5.39 10.01
CA ASP A 105 -17.99 4.57 8.88
C ASP A 105 -18.24 5.42 7.64
N ILE A 106 -17.95 4.85 6.46
CA ILE A 106 -18.29 5.45 5.17
C ILE A 106 -19.79 5.29 4.97
N THR A 107 -20.46 6.37 4.55
CA THR A 107 -21.90 6.40 4.28
C THR A 107 -22.23 6.73 2.82
N ALA A 108 -21.25 7.12 2.02
CA ALA A 108 -21.43 7.47 0.62
C ALA A 108 -21.86 6.25 -0.21
N THR A 109 -22.93 6.39 -1.00
CA THR A 109 -23.46 5.32 -1.87
C THR A 109 -23.31 5.63 -3.35
N GLY A 110 -22.88 6.84 -3.72
CA GLY A 110 -22.56 7.18 -5.10
C GLY A 110 -21.38 6.36 -5.58
N GLN A 111 -21.51 5.68 -6.73
CA GLN A 111 -20.50 4.72 -7.19
C GLN A 111 -19.09 5.32 -7.25
N THR A 112 -18.95 6.54 -7.77
CA THR A 112 -17.67 7.22 -7.89
C THR A 112 -17.10 7.62 -6.52
N GLU A 113 -17.91 8.17 -5.63
CA GLU A 113 -17.48 8.57 -4.28
C GLU A 113 -17.05 7.36 -3.46
N LEU A 114 -17.86 6.29 -3.49
CA LEU A 114 -17.57 5.04 -2.80
C LEU A 114 -16.34 4.35 -3.37
N ARG A 115 -16.13 4.39 -4.70
CA ARG A 115 -14.89 3.90 -5.35
C ARG A 115 -13.66 4.62 -4.80
N GLN A 116 -13.69 5.95 -4.74
CA GLN A 116 -12.56 6.73 -4.20
C GLN A 116 -12.34 6.42 -2.72
N ALA A 117 -13.41 6.27 -1.94
CA ALA A 117 -13.31 5.89 -0.52
C ALA A 117 -12.68 4.50 -0.35
N ILE A 118 -13.10 3.50 -1.13
CA ILE A 118 -12.53 2.15 -1.12
C ILE A 118 -11.06 2.17 -1.54
N TRP A 119 -10.70 2.91 -2.60
CA TRP A 119 -9.30 3.03 -3.04
C TRP A 119 -8.42 3.74 -2.01
N HIS A 120 -8.97 4.73 -1.31
CA HIS A 120 -8.27 5.36 -0.19
C HIS A 120 -8.07 4.38 0.96
N GLU A 121 -9.11 3.60 1.32
CA GLU A 121 -9.03 2.60 2.37
C GLU A 121 -7.99 1.52 2.04
N ARG A 122 -7.98 1.01 0.79
CA ARG A 122 -6.95 0.07 0.31
C ARG A 122 -5.55 0.64 0.46
N ARG A 123 -5.33 1.90 0.07
CA ARG A 123 -4.03 2.57 0.20
C ARG A 123 -3.54 2.59 1.64
N CYS A 124 -4.42 2.91 2.59
CA CYS A 124 -4.08 3.04 4.01
C CYS A 124 -3.89 1.68 4.66
N GLU A 125 -4.86 0.78 4.49
CA GLU A 125 -4.86 -0.55 5.10
C GLU A 125 -3.68 -1.39 4.60
N LEU A 126 -3.40 -1.38 3.29
CA LEU A 126 -2.36 -2.19 2.64
C LEU A 126 -1.04 -1.42 2.41
N ALA A 127 -0.86 -0.28 3.06
CA ALA A 127 0.39 0.49 2.96
C ALA A 127 1.60 -0.38 3.30
N MET A 128 2.65 -0.28 2.48
CA MET A 128 3.93 -1.01 2.60
C MET A 128 3.82 -2.55 2.46
N GLU A 129 2.76 -3.05 1.83
CA GLU A 129 2.58 -4.49 1.55
C GLU A 129 2.74 -4.84 0.06
N GLY A 130 3.31 -3.95 -0.76
CA GLY A 130 3.59 -4.20 -2.19
C GLY A 130 2.47 -3.83 -3.17
N TRP A 131 1.24 -3.64 -2.70
CA TRP A 131 0.06 -3.49 -3.58
C TRP A 131 -0.08 -2.16 -4.30
N ARG A 132 0.55 -1.08 -3.82
CA ARG A 132 0.21 0.28 -4.25
C ARG A 132 0.46 0.51 -5.74
N ARG A 133 1.54 -0.05 -6.29
CA ARG A 133 1.85 0.06 -7.71
C ARG A 133 0.76 -0.61 -8.53
N ASP A 134 0.45 -1.86 -8.21
CA ASP A 134 -0.47 -2.67 -9.02
C ASP A 134 -1.91 -2.16 -8.94
N ASP A 135 -2.33 -1.66 -7.77
CA ASP A 135 -3.59 -0.93 -7.61
C ASP A 135 -3.67 0.28 -8.55
N LEU A 136 -2.64 1.13 -8.58
CA LEU A 136 -2.64 2.31 -9.46
C LEU A 136 -2.58 1.95 -10.94
N MET A 137 -1.88 0.87 -11.30
CA MET A 137 -1.75 0.39 -12.68
C MET A 137 -3.10 -0.14 -13.20
N ARG A 138 -3.76 -1.02 -12.45
CA ARG A 138 -5.08 -1.57 -12.84
C ARG A 138 -6.18 -0.51 -12.86
N GLN A 139 -6.06 0.51 -12.02
CA GLN A 139 -7.00 1.65 -11.95
C GLN A 139 -6.72 2.71 -13.02
N LYS A 140 -5.65 2.55 -13.83
CA LYS A 140 -5.20 3.53 -14.84
C LYS A 140 -4.94 4.93 -14.28
N ARG A 141 -4.34 4.99 -13.09
CA ARG A 141 -4.02 6.24 -12.36
C ARG A 141 -2.57 6.36 -11.94
N PHE A 142 -1.71 5.43 -12.37
CA PHE A 142 -0.30 5.41 -11.98
C PHE A 142 0.42 6.66 -12.47
N GLY A 143 0.29 7.01 -13.75
CA GLY A 143 0.95 8.19 -14.31
C GLY A 143 0.51 9.49 -13.65
N GLU A 144 -0.80 9.72 -13.52
CA GLU A 144 -1.36 10.88 -12.80
C GLU A 144 -0.76 10.99 -11.39
N THR A 145 -0.79 9.89 -10.62
CA THR A 145 -0.31 9.86 -9.24
C THR A 145 1.19 10.11 -9.15
N MET A 146 1.98 9.52 -10.03
CA MET A 146 3.44 9.60 -9.99
C MET A 146 3.96 10.94 -10.51
N ARG A 147 3.30 11.55 -11.50
CA ARG A 147 3.61 12.92 -11.94
C ARG A 147 3.29 13.93 -10.83
N ALA A 148 2.12 13.81 -10.18
CA ALA A 148 1.79 14.65 -9.03
C ALA A 148 2.77 14.48 -7.86
N TYR A 149 3.30 13.26 -7.64
CA TYR A 149 4.35 13.01 -6.67
C TYR A 149 5.68 13.69 -7.07
N ALA A 150 6.08 13.53 -8.33
CA ALA A 150 7.28 14.16 -8.89
C ALA A 150 7.27 15.68 -8.70
N ASP A 151 6.14 16.32 -9.01
CA ASP A 151 5.95 17.77 -8.85
C ASP A 151 6.02 18.18 -7.36
N LYS A 152 5.27 17.49 -6.50
CA LYS A 152 5.19 17.82 -5.07
C LYS A 152 6.54 17.75 -4.36
N TYR A 153 7.37 16.77 -4.72
CA TYR A 153 8.66 16.52 -4.07
C TYR A 153 9.86 16.98 -4.90
N ASN A 154 9.63 17.69 -6.00
CA ASN A 154 10.65 18.17 -6.92
C ASN A 154 11.66 17.08 -7.30
N THR A 155 11.15 15.96 -7.83
CA THR A 155 11.95 14.78 -8.20
C THR A 155 11.55 14.28 -9.58
N THR A 156 12.46 13.59 -10.27
CA THR A 156 12.18 12.98 -11.59
C THR A 156 11.51 11.61 -11.50
N LYS A 157 11.34 11.06 -10.28
CA LYS A 157 10.77 9.73 -10.04
C LYS A 157 9.32 9.67 -10.52
N GLY A 158 9.12 9.01 -11.66
CA GLY A 158 7.80 8.82 -12.27
C GLY A 158 7.28 10.03 -13.08
N ALA A 159 8.08 11.10 -13.20
CA ALA A 159 7.74 12.28 -13.98
C ALA A 159 7.53 11.97 -15.47
N ASN A 160 8.30 11.01 -16.00
CA ASN A 160 8.30 10.64 -17.41
C ASN A 160 7.35 9.48 -17.76
N PHE A 161 6.47 9.08 -16.82
CA PHE A 161 5.52 8.01 -17.10
C PHE A 161 4.51 8.46 -18.16
N THR A 162 4.41 7.69 -19.23
CA THR A 162 3.56 7.96 -20.40
C THR A 162 2.35 7.04 -20.38
N ASP A 163 1.16 7.62 -20.20
CA ASP A 163 -0.09 6.85 -20.02
C ASP A 163 -0.48 6.02 -21.25
N SER A 164 0.05 6.33 -22.43
CA SER A 164 -0.19 5.57 -23.66
C SER A 164 0.75 4.38 -23.86
N ARG A 165 1.83 4.24 -23.08
CA ARG A 165 2.88 3.23 -23.29
C ARG A 165 3.18 2.43 -22.01
N ASP A 166 3.42 3.12 -20.91
CA ASP A 166 4.11 2.56 -19.74
C ASP A 166 3.21 1.71 -18.83
N TYR A 167 1.95 1.47 -19.21
CA TYR A 167 1.06 0.56 -18.47
C TYR A 167 1.38 -0.92 -18.69
N LEU A 168 2.14 -1.24 -19.73
CA LEU A 168 2.64 -2.59 -20.01
C LEU A 168 4.17 -2.54 -20.02
N LEU A 169 4.79 -3.62 -19.52
CA LEU A 169 6.23 -3.76 -19.66
C LEU A 169 6.57 -4.09 -21.12
N PRO A 170 7.71 -3.59 -21.65
CA PRO A 170 8.14 -3.98 -22.98
C PRO A 170 8.42 -5.48 -23.02
N ILE A 171 8.01 -6.13 -24.09
CA ILE A 171 8.46 -7.50 -24.38
C ILE A 171 9.96 -7.40 -24.75
N PRO A 172 10.85 -8.20 -24.13
CA PRO A 172 12.27 -8.17 -24.47
C PRO A 172 12.50 -8.44 -25.96
N GLN A 173 13.33 -7.63 -26.61
CA GLN A 173 13.55 -7.71 -28.06
C GLN A 173 14.05 -9.10 -28.47
N ASP A 174 14.96 -9.70 -27.70
CA ASP A 174 15.46 -11.05 -27.95
C ASP A 174 14.35 -12.11 -28.01
N GLU A 175 13.26 -11.95 -27.25
CA GLU A 175 12.14 -12.90 -27.28
C GLU A 175 11.30 -12.72 -28.55
N ILE A 176 11.15 -11.49 -29.04
CA ILE A 176 10.52 -11.19 -30.34
C ILE A 176 11.36 -11.81 -31.46
N ASP A 177 12.67 -11.58 -31.44
CA ASP A 177 13.59 -12.06 -32.46
C ASP A 177 13.62 -13.60 -32.51
N LYS A 178 13.74 -14.26 -31.35
CA LYS A 178 13.69 -15.74 -31.25
C LYS A 178 12.37 -16.33 -31.72
N SER A 179 11.27 -15.59 -31.56
CA SER A 179 9.96 -16.04 -32.02
C SER A 179 9.76 -15.89 -33.54
N ASN A 180 10.76 -15.39 -34.28
CA ASN A 180 10.62 -14.97 -35.68
C ASN A 180 9.47 -13.97 -35.87
N ASN A 181 9.35 -12.99 -34.98
CA ASN A 181 8.29 -11.96 -34.97
C ASN A 181 6.85 -12.50 -34.84
N VAL A 182 6.67 -13.71 -34.28
CA VAL A 182 5.34 -14.18 -33.86
C VAL A 182 4.85 -13.40 -32.64
N LEU A 183 5.75 -13.05 -31.72
CA LEU A 183 5.47 -12.09 -30.67
C LEU A 183 5.58 -10.67 -31.22
N THR A 184 4.54 -9.87 -31.04
CA THR A 184 4.53 -8.44 -31.40
C THR A 184 4.66 -7.58 -30.16
N GLN A 185 5.38 -6.46 -30.26
CA GLN A 185 5.55 -5.52 -29.14
C GLN A 185 4.20 -4.93 -28.67
N ASN A 186 4.13 -4.56 -27.39
CA ASN A 186 3.04 -3.76 -26.85
C ASN A 186 2.98 -2.38 -27.53
N GLU A 187 1.81 -1.75 -27.54
CA GLU A 187 1.65 -0.41 -28.12
C GLU A 187 2.47 0.64 -27.35
N GLY A 188 3.15 1.53 -28.10
CA GLY A 188 3.80 2.75 -27.59
C GLY A 188 5.32 2.79 -27.64
#